data_AF-A0A8S9W4A2-F1
#
_entry.id   AF-A0A8S9W4A2-F1
#
_cell.length_a   1.000
_cell.length_b   1.000
_cell.length_c   1.000
_cell.angle_alpha   90.00
_cell.angle_beta   90.00
_cell.angle_gamma   90.00
#
_symmetry.space_group_name_H-M   'P 1'
#
loop_
_entity.id
_entity.type
_entity.pdbx_description
1 polymer ?
#
loop_
_entity_poly.entity_id
_entity_poly.type
_entity_poly.pdbx_seq_one_letter_code
_entity_poly.pdbx_strand_id
1 'polypeptide(L)' 'MEYIGRIFSFTIAEAGRIRSELVVGDIVGQANYMFWLLMNELQDGYEGVDLGEVYGRWCGWYEGVVQQR' A
#
# COMPACT_ATOMS: atom_id res chain seq x y z
N MET A 1 7.89 -5.70 11.29
CA MET A 1 7.24 -4.49 10.75
C MET A 1 8.08 -3.80 9.68
N GLU A 2 9.40 -3.59 9.86
CA GLU A 2 10.24 -2.93 8.83
C GLU A 2 10.28 -3.62 7.46
N TYR A 3 10.18 -4.96 7.42
CA TYR A 3 10.22 -5.72 6.16
C TYR A 3 9.00 -5.45 5.27
N ILE A 4 7.80 -5.39 5.84
CA ILE A 4 6.57 -5.20 5.08
C ILE A 4 6.53 -3.79 4.46
N GLY A 5 6.92 -2.76 5.22
CA GLY A 5 6.97 -1.37 4.74
C GLY A 5 7.90 -1.19 3.54
N ARG A 6 8.98 -1.99 3.45
CA ARG A 6 9.85 -2.03 2.25
C ARG A 6 9.15 -2.64 1.04
N ILE A 7 8.31 -3.67 1.22
CA ILE A 7 7.56 -4.28 0.12
C ILE A 7 6.60 -3.24 -0.47
N PHE A 8 5.80 -2.56 0.36
CA PHE A 8 4.90 -1.49 -0.10
C PHE A 8 5.67 -0.38 -0.84
N SER A 9 6.77 0.08 -0.24
CA SER A 9 7.61 1.14 -0.83
C SER A 9 8.22 0.71 -2.17
N PHE A 10 8.64 -0.55 -2.29
CA PHE A 10 9.16 -1.12 -3.53
C PHE A 10 8.07 -1.19 -4.61
N THR A 11 6.87 -1.63 -4.28
CA THR A 11 5.75 -1.70 -5.23
C THR A 11 5.38 -0.32 -5.79
N ILE A 12 5.34 0.72 -4.93
CA ILE A 12 5.12 2.11 -5.38
C ILE A 12 6.26 2.58 -6.29
N ALA A 13 7.51 2.32 -5.90
CA ALA A 13 8.68 2.73 -6.68
C ALA A 13 8.73 2.06 -8.06
N GLU A 14 8.40 0.76 -8.14
CA GLU A 14 8.40 0.03 -9.41
C GLU A 14 7.26 0.49 -10.33
N ALA A 15 6.06 0.75 -9.80
CA ALA A 15 4.98 1.37 -10.56
C ALA A 15 5.39 2.75 -11.08
N GLY A 16 6.04 3.54 -10.23
CA GLY A 16 6.61 4.84 -10.57
C GLY A 16 7.71 4.80 -11.63
N ARG A 17 8.51 3.73 -11.69
CA ARG A 17 9.54 3.54 -12.72
C ARG A 17 8.92 3.39 -14.11
N ILE A 18 7.76 2.74 -14.20
CA ILE A 18 7.01 2.55 -15.44
C ILE A 18 6.19 3.80 -15.78
N ARG A 19 5.67 4.48 -14.76
CA ARG A 19 4.78 5.64 -14.86
C ARG A 19 5.19 6.73 -13.88
N SER A 20 6.10 7.61 -14.32
CA SER A 20 6.73 8.63 -13.46
C SER A 20 5.75 9.59 -12.78
N GLU A 21 4.56 9.78 -13.35
CA GLU A 21 3.46 10.57 -12.80
C GLU A 21 2.85 9.97 -11.52
N LEU A 22 3.13 8.70 -11.21
CA LEU A 22 2.67 8.03 -9.99
C LEU A 22 3.57 8.29 -8.79
N VAL A 23 4.77 8.83 -8.99
CA VAL A 23 5.73 9.21 -7.92
C VAL A 23 5.43 10.61 -7.39
N VAL A 24 4.31 11.21 -7.77
CA VAL A 24 3.85 12.48 -7.19
C VAL A 24 3.52 12.26 -5.71
N GLY A 25 3.94 13.21 -4.86
CA GLY A 25 3.79 13.12 -3.40
C GLY A 25 2.37 12.78 -2.93
N ASP A 26 1.35 13.19 -3.69
CA ASP A 26 -0.05 12.89 -3.41
C ASP A 26 -0.38 11.40 -3.49
N ILE A 27 0.13 10.67 -4.49
CA ILE A 27 -0.15 9.25 -4.67
C ILE A 27 0.61 8.43 -3.62
N VAL A 28 1.86 8.79 -3.34
CA VAL A 28 2.66 8.17 -2.27
C VAL A 28 2.00 8.39 -0.90
N GLY A 29 1.48 9.60 -0.65
CA GLY A 29 0.75 9.92 0.57
C GLY A 29 -0.53 9.10 0.73
N GLN A 30 -1.34 9.00 -0.32
CA GLN A 30 -2.55 8.17 -0.33
C GLN A 30 -2.23 6.69 -0.11
N ALA A 31 -1.16 6.20 -0.74
CA ALA A 31 -0.73 4.81 -0.64
C ALA A 31 -0.29 4.45 0.78
N ASN A 32 0.46 5.34 1.44
CA ASN A 32 0.83 5.18 2.85
C ASN A 32 -0.39 5.26 3.78
N TYR A 33 -1.32 6.18 3.52
CA TYR A 33 -2.54 6.28 4.30
C TYR A 33 -3.39 5.00 4.22
N MET A 34 -3.56 4.45 3.02
CA MET A 34 -4.33 3.22 2.82
C MET A 34 -3.71 2.02 3.55
N PHE A 35 -2.38 1.92 3.54
CA PHE A 35 -1.67 0.89 4.31
C PHE A 35 -2.04 0.96 5.80
N TRP A 36 -1.96 2.14 6.41
CA TRP A 36 -2.29 2.30 7.83
C TRP A 36 -3.78 2.10 8.14
N LEU A 37 -4.66 2.50 7.21
CA LEU A 37 -6.08 2.26 7.34
C LEU A 37 -6.39 0.76 7.39
N LEU A 38 -5.84 -0.03 6.47
CA LEU A 38 -6.02 -1.48 6.44
C LEU A 38 -5.36 -2.18 7.63
N MET A 39 -4.19 -1.70 8.07
CA MET A 39 -3.54 -2.19 9.29
C MET A 39 -4.44 -2.02 10.51
N ASN A 40 -5.15 -0.89 10.63
CA ASN A 40 -6.07 -0.63 11.74
C ASN A 40 -7.38 -1.42 11.60
N GLU A 41 -7.90 -1.58 10.38
CA GLU A 41 -9.13 -2.32 10.11
C GLU A 41 -8.97 -3.81 10.43
N LEU A 42 -7.84 -4.39 10.03
CA LEU A 42 -7.51 -5.81 10.23
C LEU A 42 -6.83 -6.09 11.57
N GLN A 43 -6.73 -5.09 12.44
CA GLN A 43 -6.27 -5.28 13.81
C GLN A 43 -7.39 -5.90 14.63
N ASP A 44 -7.63 -7.19 14.41
CA ASP A 44 -8.53 -7.98 15.25
C ASP A 44 -7.90 -8.16 16.64
N GLY A 45 -8.74 -8.10 17.68
CA GLY A 45 -8.28 -8.11 19.07
C GLY A 45 -7.40 -9.32 19.39
N TYR A 46 -6.36 -9.09 20.21
CA TYR A 46 -5.38 -10.05 20.75
C TYR A 46 -4.55 -10.91 19.77
N GLU A 47 -4.97 -11.17 18.54
CA GLU A 47 -4.27 -12.05 17.58
C GLU A 47 -3.30 -11.32 16.64
N GLY A 48 -3.33 -9.98 16.61
CA GLY A 48 -2.44 -9.19 15.77
C GLY A 48 -2.91 -9.12 14.31
N VAL A 49 -2.19 -8.37 13.48
CA VAL A 49 -2.60 -8.08 12.10
C VAL A 49 -2.01 -9.10 11.12
N ASP A 50 -2.84 -9.72 10.29
CA ASP A 50 -2.38 -10.48 9.12
C ASP A 50 -1.85 -9.52 8.05
N LEU A 51 -0.53 -9.36 8.03
CA LEU A 51 0.17 -8.49 7.08
C LEU A 51 0.06 -8.98 5.62
N GLY A 52 -0.17 -10.27 5.39
CA GLY A 52 -0.41 -10.82 4.06
C GLY A 52 -1.77 -10.36 3.52
N GLU A 53 -2.80 -10.39 4.37
CA GLU A 53 -4.12 -9.87 4.02
C GLU A 53 -4.09 -8.35 3.76
N VAL A 54 -3.40 -7.58 4.63
CA VAL A 54 -3.19 -6.14 4.43
C VAL A 54 -2.55 -5.86 3.07
N TYR A 55 -1.48 -6.59 2.72
CA TYR A 55 -0.78 -6.40 1.46
C TYR A 55 -1.66 -6.74 0.25
N GLY A 56 -2.42 -7.84 0.32
CA GLY A 56 -3.34 -8.24 -0.75
C GLY A 56 -4.43 -7.19 -1.01
N ARG A 57 -5.10 -6.72 0.04
CA ARG A 57 -6.14 -5.68 -0.07
C ARG A 57 -5.58 -4.36 -0.58
N TRP A 58 -4.40 -3.97 -0.09
CA TRP A 58 -3.73 -2.75 -0.52
C TRP A 58 -3.33 -2.80 -2.00
N CYS A 59 -2.81 -3.93 -2.49
CA CYS A 59 -2.46 -4.08 -3.91
C CYS A 59 -3.69 -3.91 -4.80
N GLY A 60 -4.81 -4.54 -4.45
CA GLY A 60 -6.06 -4.40 -5.20
C GLY A 60 -6.56 -2.94 -5.27
N TRP A 61 -6.45 -2.21 -4.15
CA TRP A 61 -6.75 -0.78 -4.15
C TRP A 61 -5.76 0.03 -5.01
N TYR A 62 -4.45 -0.21 -4.84
CA TYR A 62 -3.41 0.56 -5.52
C TYR A 62 -3.47 0.38 -7.03
N GLU A 63 -3.67 -0.85 -7.51
CA GLU A 63 -3.89 -1.14 -8.93
C GLU A 63 -5.09 -0.37 -9.50
N GLY A 64 -6.20 -0.31 -8.75
CA GLY A 64 -7.37 0.47 -9.15
C GLY A 64 -7.10 1.97 -9.27
N VAL A 65 -6.32 2.55 -8.34
CA VAL A 65 -5.90 3.95 -8.39
C VAL A 65 -4.99 4.21 -9.59
N VAL A 66 -4.05 3.30 -9.85
CA VAL A 66 -3.12 3.41 -10.97
C VAL A 66 -3.84 3.29 -12.32
N GLN A 67 -4.77 2.36 -12.47
CA GLN A 67 -5.51 2.15 -13.73
C GLN A 67 -6.45 3.31 -14.11
N GLN A 68 -6.93 4.09 -13.13
CA GLN A 68 -7.84 5.21 -13.36
C GLN A 68 -7.13 6.52 -13.76
N ARG A 69 -5.79 6.54 -13.78
CA ARG A 69 -4.97 7.68 -14.19
C ARG A 69 -4.22 7.34 -15.47
#